data_AF-A0A951UHX8-F1
#
_entry.id   AF-A0A951UHX8-F1
#
_cell.length_a   1.000
_cell.length_b   1.000
_cell.length_c   1.000
_cell.angle_alpha   90.00
_cell.angle_beta   90.00
_cell.angle_gamma   90.00
#
_symmetry.space_group_name_H-M   'P 1'
#
loop_
_entity.id
_entity.type
_entity.pdbx_description
1 polymer ?
#
loop_
_entity_poly.entity_id
_entity_poly.type
_entity_poly.pdbx_seq_one_letter_code
_entity_poly.pdbx_strand_id
1 'polypeptide(L)'
;MEKWQKDLMDIIETVADEVEHFFVEMGEMVDAFFELTEEFTEQVQNTIATEVDQYLHDLTEPILEVYWELEDVVADVDPAFPYPVEPTQEKNPACIGCSNYHGQVYGGNLLVCAMHPHGWDDNNCPDWEKE
;
A
#
# COMPACT_ATOMS: atom_id res chain seq x y z
N MET A 1 -25.93 28.08 -22.14
CA MET A 1 -25.02 27.75 -21.02
C MET A 1 -24.65 29.04 -20.34
N GLU A 2 -24.81 29.07 -19.03
CA GLU A 2 -24.40 30.22 -18.21
C GLU A 2 -22.87 30.31 -18.18
N LYS A 3 -22.34 31.52 -17.92
CA LYS A 3 -20.91 31.81 -18.03
C LYS A 3 -20.04 30.91 -17.14
N TRP A 4 -20.51 30.64 -15.93
CA TRP A 4 -19.83 29.78 -14.96
C TRP A 4 -19.67 28.32 -15.42
N GLN A 5 -20.58 27.80 -16.25
CA GLN A 5 -20.50 26.43 -16.75
C GLN A 5 -19.40 26.26 -17.80
N LYS A 6 -19.11 27.33 -18.56
CA LYS A 6 -18.00 27.36 -19.51
C LYS A 6 -16.67 27.47 -18.78
N ASP A 7 -16.60 28.39 -17.83
CA ASP A 7 -15.39 28.59 -17.02
C ASP A 7 -14.98 27.30 -16.28
N LEU A 8 -15.95 26.51 -15.81
CA LEU A 8 -15.69 25.23 -15.15
C LEU A 8 -15.24 24.13 -16.12
N MET A 9 -15.80 24.05 -17.33
CA MET A 9 -15.34 23.09 -18.35
C MET A 9 -13.92 23.40 -18.80
N ASP A 10 -13.60 24.67 -19.04
CA ASP A 10 -12.26 25.09 -19.48
C ASP A 10 -11.19 24.75 -18.42
N ILE A 11 -11.52 24.89 -17.12
CA ILE A 11 -10.62 24.52 -16.03
C ILE A 11 -10.43 23.00 -15.94
N ILE A 12 -11.52 22.22 -16.07
CA ILE A 12 -11.43 20.76 -16.01
C ILE A 12 -10.62 20.22 -17.19
N GLU A 13 -10.79 20.77 -18.38
CA GLU A 13 -10.03 20.38 -19.57
C GLU A 13 -8.54 20.69 -19.40
N THR A 14 -8.21 21.87 -18.87
CA THR A 14 -6.82 22.23 -18.57
C THR A 14 -6.18 21.32 -17.53
N VAL A 15 -6.91 20.99 -16.45
CA VAL A 15 -6.40 20.10 -15.40
C VAL A 15 -6.28 18.65 -15.89
N ALA A 16 -7.19 18.20 -16.75
CA ALA A 16 -7.11 16.86 -17.34
C ALA A 16 -5.86 16.73 -18.22
N ASP A 17 -5.59 17.72 -19.08
CA ASP A 17 -4.40 17.75 -19.93
C ASP A 17 -3.11 17.75 -19.10
N GLU A 18 -3.06 18.51 -18.01
CA GLU A 18 -1.86 18.63 -17.17
C GLU A 18 -1.59 17.35 -16.36
N VAL A 19 -2.65 16.65 -15.95
CA VAL A 19 -2.56 15.34 -15.28
C VAL A 19 -2.10 14.25 -16.27
N GLU A 20 -2.65 14.23 -17.48
CA GLU A 20 -2.21 13.29 -18.53
C GLU A 20 -0.72 13.48 -18.86
N HIS A 21 -0.28 14.73 -18.98
CA HIS A 21 1.13 15.05 -19.23
C HIS A 21 2.04 14.58 -18.09
N PHE A 22 1.65 14.82 -16.83
CA PHE A 22 2.39 14.37 -15.65
C PHE A 22 2.58 12.83 -15.62
N PHE A 23 1.54 12.07 -15.95
CA PHE A 23 1.63 10.60 -15.96
C PHE A 23 2.54 10.09 -17.08
N VAL A 24 2.58 10.76 -18.23
CA VAL A 24 3.51 10.42 -19.33
C VAL A 24 4.96 10.66 -18.90
N GLU A 25 5.25 11.83 -18.33
CA GLU A 25 6.60 12.16 -17.86
C GLU A 25 7.08 11.24 -16.73
N MET A 26 6.18 10.85 -15.83
CA MET A 26 6.48 9.91 -14.76
C MET A 26 6.75 8.50 -15.30
N GLY A 27 6.04 8.07 -16.35
CA GLY A 27 6.31 6.81 -17.04
C GLY A 27 7.72 6.75 -17.64
N GLU A 28 8.14 7.83 -18.31
CA GLU A 28 9.49 7.95 -18.87
C GLU A 28 10.58 7.96 -17.77
N MET A 29 10.31 8.61 -16.63
CA MET A 29 11.20 8.61 -15.48
C MET A 29 11.35 7.22 -14.85
N VAL A 30 10.24 6.47 -14.74
CA VAL A 30 10.22 5.11 -14.20
C VAL A 30 10.97 4.15 -15.13
N ASP A 31 10.80 4.28 -16.44
CA ASP A 31 11.55 3.47 -17.43
C ASP A 31 13.05 3.75 -17.35
N ALA A 32 13.47 5.02 -17.25
CA ALA A 32 14.87 5.38 -17.05
C ALA A 32 15.42 4.84 -15.71
N PHE A 33 14.59 4.80 -14.67
CA PHE A 33 14.96 4.20 -13.38
C PHE A 33 15.13 2.68 -13.47
N PHE A 34 14.27 1.98 -14.22
CA PHE A 34 14.40 0.53 -14.47
C PHE A 34 15.66 0.21 -15.28
N GLU A 35 15.96 0.99 -16.33
CA GLU A 35 17.20 0.83 -17.11
C GLU A 35 18.45 1.06 -16.24
N LEU A 36 18.46 2.10 -15.42
CA LEU A 36 19.54 2.35 -14.46
C LEU A 36 19.66 1.20 -13.44
N THR A 37 18.54 0.62 -13.00
CA THR A 37 18.53 -0.48 -12.03
C THR A 37 19.07 -1.78 -12.62
N GLU A 38 18.70 -2.11 -13.87
CA GLU A 38 19.23 -3.30 -14.55
C GLU A 38 20.74 -3.19 -14.82
N GLU A 39 21.24 -2.02 -15.25
CA GLU A 39 22.67 -1.81 -15.51
C GLU A 39 23.51 -1.82 -14.22
N PHE A 40 22.95 -1.40 -13.08
CA PHE A 40 23.65 -1.36 -11.80
C PHE A 40 23.69 -2.71 -11.05
N THR A 41 22.81 -3.66 -11.38
CA THR A 41 22.62 -4.90 -10.59
C THR A 41 23.88 -5.78 -10.52
N GLU A 42 24.77 -5.74 -11.52
CA GLU A 42 25.99 -6.57 -11.53
C GLU A 42 27.18 -5.98 -10.75
N GLN A 43 27.26 -4.66 -10.53
CA GLN A 43 28.39 -3.99 -9.84
C GLN A 43 28.09 -3.59 -8.37
N VAL A 44 26.83 -3.64 -7.95
CA VAL A 44 26.32 -3.07 -6.67
C VAL A 44 26.44 -3.96 -5.43
N GLN A 45 26.60 -5.28 -5.58
CA GLN A 45 26.27 -6.22 -4.49
C GLN A 45 27.06 -6.07 -3.16
N ASN A 46 28.23 -5.44 -3.15
CA ASN A 46 29.06 -5.40 -1.92
C ASN A 46 29.35 -4.01 -1.34
N THR A 47 29.32 -2.95 -2.14
CA THR A 47 29.69 -1.60 -1.66
C THR A 47 28.47 -0.69 -1.46
N ILE A 48 27.44 -0.86 -2.28
CA ILE A 48 26.29 0.06 -2.35
C ILE A 48 25.20 -0.29 -1.34
N ALA A 49 25.14 -1.52 -0.82
CA ALA A 49 24.15 -1.90 0.21
C ALA A 49 24.20 -1.00 1.46
N THR A 50 25.40 -0.57 1.87
CA THR A 50 25.56 0.29 3.06
C THR A 50 25.28 1.76 2.76
N GLU A 51 25.60 2.22 1.54
CA GLU A 51 25.42 3.63 1.13
C GLU A 51 23.98 3.92 0.69
N VAL A 52 23.29 2.94 0.08
CA VAL A 52 21.86 3.02 -0.27
C VAL A 52 20.99 2.95 0.97
N ASP A 53 21.36 2.17 2.00
CA ASP A 53 20.62 2.17 3.27
C ASP A 53 20.64 3.57 3.93
N GLN A 54 21.79 4.24 3.92
CA GLN A 54 21.91 5.63 4.40
C GLN A 54 21.17 6.63 3.51
N TYR A 55 21.28 6.51 2.17
CA TYR A 55 20.60 7.43 1.26
C TYR A 55 19.08 7.25 1.23
N LEU A 56 18.60 6.01 1.36
CA LEU A 56 17.18 5.72 1.55
C LEU A 56 16.70 6.27 2.88
N HIS A 57 17.48 6.14 3.96
CA HIS A 57 17.12 6.74 5.25
C HIS A 57 16.99 8.27 5.16
N ASP A 58 17.94 8.93 4.49
CA ASP A 58 17.95 10.39 4.30
C ASP A 58 16.80 10.87 3.38
N LEU A 59 16.37 10.05 2.42
CA LEU A 59 15.22 10.35 1.55
C LEU A 59 13.87 10.01 2.21
N THR A 60 13.83 8.98 3.06
CA THR A 60 12.59 8.57 3.75
C THR A 60 12.25 9.44 4.93
N GLU A 61 13.20 9.98 5.68
CA GLU A 61 12.89 10.89 6.79
C GLU A 61 11.99 12.07 6.39
N PRO A 62 12.29 12.87 5.36
CA PRO A 62 11.44 14.02 5.01
C PRO A 62 10.06 13.60 4.49
N ILE A 63 9.94 12.42 3.86
CA ILE A 63 8.66 11.90 3.39
C ILE A 63 7.83 11.37 4.57
N LEU A 64 8.47 10.65 5.51
CA LEU A 64 7.85 10.14 6.74
C LEU A 64 7.46 11.28 7.68
N GLU A 65 8.26 12.35 7.77
CA GLU A 65 7.96 13.51 8.61
C GLU A 65 6.71 14.24 8.11
N VAL A 66 6.55 14.41 6.79
CA VAL A 66 5.29 14.91 6.19
C VAL A 66 4.12 13.96 6.44
N TYR A 67 4.35 12.64 6.38
CA TYR A 67 3.34 11.63 6.67
C TYR A 67 2.92 11.64 8.15
N TRP A 68 3.86 11.85 9.08
CA TRP A 68 3.62 11.99 10.53
C TRP A 68 2.99 13.33 10.90
N GLU A 69 3.32 14.42 10.20
CA GLU A 69 2.67 15.73 10.40
C GLU A 69 1.22 15.72 9.88
N LEU A 70 0.92 14.86 8.89
CA LEU A 70 -0.44 14.49 8.50
C LEU A 70 -1.09 13.47 9.45
N GLU A 71 -0.32 12.66 10.19
CA GLU A 71 -0.81 11.64 11.15
C GLU A 71 -1.59 12.25 12.32
N ASP A 72 -1.19 13.43 12.80
CA ASP A 72 -1.97 14.20 13.80
C ASP A 72 -3.34 14.67 13.25
N VAL A 73 -3.52 14.67 11.92
CA VAL A 73 -4.80 14.94 11.24
C VAL A 73 -5.52 13.63 10.86
N VAL A 74 -4.79 12.53 10.66
CA VAL A 74 -5.34 11.20 10.28
C VAL A 74 -5.41 10.18 11.42
N ALA A 75 -5.29 10.59 12.68
CA ALA A 75 -5.44 9.71 13.85
C ALA A 75 -6.81 8.97 13.92
N ASP A 76 -7.81 9.43 13.16
CA ASP A 76 -9.12 8.76 12.99
C ASP A 76 -9.31 8.13 11.59
N VAL A 77 -8.31 8.18 10.71
CA VAL A 77 -8.36 7.55 9.38
C VAL A 77 -7.70 6.19 9.46
N ASP A 78 -8.55 5.21 9.67
CA ASP A 78 -8.42 3.84 9.20
C ASP A 78 -7.37 3.68 8.09
N PRO A 79 -6.32 2.86 8.28
CA PRO A 79 -5.24 2.74 7.32
C PRO A 79 -5.82 2.45 5.94
N ALA A 80 -5.57 3.36 5.00
CA ALA A 80 -6.08 3.29 3.63
C ALA A 80 -5.63 2.01 2.89
N PHE A 81 -4.65 1.30 3.44
CA PHE A 81 -4.08 0.08 2.88
C PHE A 81 -4.37 -1.14 3.76
N PRO A 82 -4.70 -2.29 3.14
CA PRO A 82 -4.87 -3.52 3.89
C PRO A 82 -3.58 -3.97 4.58
N TYR A 83 -3.71 -4.48 5.80
CA TYR A 83 -2.57 -4.99 6.56
C TYR A 83 -2.86 -6.39 7.15
N PRO A 84 -1.83 -7.26 7.23
CA PRO A 84 -1.98 -8.61 7.72
C PRO A 84 -2.14 -8.65 9.25
N VAL A 85 -2.92 -9.60 9.73
CA VAL A 85 -3.09 -9.94 11.15
C VAL A 85 -3.01 -11.45 11.28
N GLU A 86 -2.04 -11.94 12.05
CA GLU A 86 -1.90 -13.36 12.33
C GLU A 86 -2.98 -13.86 13.31
N PRO A 87 -3.42 -15.13 13.20
CA PRO A 87 -4.32 -15.72 14.17
C PRO A 87 -3.57 -16.01 15.47
N THR A 88 -4.18 -15.69 16.60
CA THR A 88 -3.62 -15.92 17.93
C THR A 88 -4.58 -16.77 18.77
N GLN A 89 -4.13 -17.21 19.94
CA GLN A 89 -5.02 -17.94 20.87
C GLN A 89 -6.22 -17.10 21.34
N GLU A 90 -6.07 -15.77 21.34
CA GLU A 90 -7.13 -14.83 21.74
C GLU A 90 -8.01 -14.40 20.56
N LYS A 91 -7.47 -14.41 19.34
CA LYS A 91 -8.16 -13.96 18.11
C LYS A 91 -8.04 -15.00 17.01
N ASN A 92 -9.18 -15.59 16.65
CA ASN A 92 -9.28 -16.63 15.62
C ASN A 92 -8.44 -17.89 15.94
N PRO A 93 -8.56 -18.49 17.15
CA PRO A 93 -7.75 -19.64 17.54
C PRO A 93 -7.96 -20.86 16.61
N ALA A 94 -9.17 -21.03 16.08
CA ALA A 94 -9.53 -22.10 15.15
C ALA A 94 -8.77 -22.03 13.82
N CYS A 95 -8.22 -20.86 13.47
CA CYS A 95 -7.59 -20.60 12.18
C CYS A 95 -6.06 -20.76 12.23
N ILE A 96 -5.49 -21.02 13.40
CA ILE A 96 -4.04 -21.20 13.56
C ILE A 96 -3.59 -22.38 12.68
N GLY A 97 -2.68 -22.08 11.74
CA GLY A 97 -2.13 -23.07 10.81
C GLY A 97 -3.08 -23.53 9.71
N CYS A 98 -4.20 -22.82 9.49
CA CYS A 98 -5.12 -23.10 8.39
C CYS A 98 -4.60 -22.50 7.07
N SER A 99 -4.60 -23.27 5.98
CA SER A 99 -4.26 -22.78 4.63
C SER A 99 -5.24 -21.73 4.09
N ASN A 100 -6.49 -21.78 4.56
CA ASN A 100 -7.55 -20.87 4.13
C ASN A 100 -7.53 -19.52 4.85
N TYR A 101 -6.61 -19.31 5.81
CA TYR A 101 -6.54 -18.06 6.56
C TYR A 101 -5.98 -16.92 5.70
N HIS A 102 -6.79 -15.89 5.50
CA HIS A 102 -6.43 -14.68 4.74
C HIS A 102 -5.88 -13.58 5.66
N GLY A 103 -6.58 -13.32 6.77
CA GLY A 103 -6.11 -12.45 7.85
C GLY A 103 -5.72 -11.04 7.42
N GLN A 104 -6.53 -10.35 6.60
CA GLN A 104 -6.25 -8.97 6.18
C GLN A 104 -7.31 -8.01 6.71
N VAL A 105 -6.89 -6.86 7.21
CA VAL A 105 -7.82 -5.80 7.63
C VAL A 105 -8.08 -4.87 6.46
N TYR A 106 -9.36 -4.66 6.12
CA TYR A 106 -9.80 -3.72 5.11
C TYR A 106 -10.68 -2.69 5.77
N GLY A 107 -10.28 -1.42 5.74
CA GLY A 107 -11.09 -0.37 6.34
C GLY A 107 -11.48 -0.74 7.79
N GLY A 108 -10.49 -1.07 8.62
CA GLY A 108 -10.66 -1.40 10.04
C GLY A 108 -11.34 -2.75 10.31
N ASN A 109 -11.80 -3.45 9.28
CA ASN A 109 -12.50 -4.72 9.41
C ASN A 109 -11.60 -5.89 9.00
N LEU A 110 -11.33 -6.79 9.95
CA LEU A 110 -10.57 -8.02 9.68
C LEU A 110 -11.40 -9.00 8.86
N LEU A 111 -10.89 -9.37 7.69
CA LEU A 111 -11.36 -10.50 6.90
C LEU A 111 -10.50 -11.73 7.21
N VAL A 112 -11.09 -12.70 7.91
CA VAL A 112 -10.40 -13.89 8.40
C VAL A 112 -10.15 -14.92 7.29
N CYS A 113 -11.19 -15.31 6.55
CA CYS A 113 -11.08 -16.19 5.38
C CYS A 113 -12.32 -16.03 4.48
N ALA A 114 -12.30 -16.65 3.29
CA ALA A 114 -13.42 -16.58 2.35
C ALA A 114 -14.68 -17.34 2.84
N MET A 115 -14.50 -18.43 3.59
CA MET A 115 -15.59 -19.27 4.11
C MET A 115 -16.24 -18.65 5.36
N HIS A 116 -15.39 -18.11 6.25
CA HIS A 116 -15.77 -17.49 7.52
C HIS A 116 -15.16 -16.09 7.61
N PRO A 117 -15.84 -15.06 7.09
CA PRO A 117 -15.30 -13.70 7.04
C PRO A 117 -14.93 -13.13 8.42
N HIS A 118 -15.66 -13.51 9.47
CA HIS A 118 -15.43 -13.07 10.85
C HIS A 118 -14.66 -14.09 11.71
N GLY A 119 -14.20 -15.18 11.11
CA GLY A 119 -13.61 -16.31 11.83
C GLY A 119 -14.65 -17.29 12.36
N TRP A 120 -14.15 -18.31 13.06
CA TRP A 120 -14.95 -19.38 13.63
C TRP A 120 -14.81 -19.36 15.15
N ASP A 121 -15.93 -19.39 15.87
CA ASP A 121 -15.97 -19.18 17.32
C ASP A 121 -15.56 -20.41 18.13
N ASP A 122 -15.73 -21.61 17.59
CA ASP A 122 -15.34 -22.86 18.26
C ASP A 122 -13.86 -23.18 18.00
N ASN A 123 -13.28 -24.13 18.72
CA ASN A 123 -11.87 -24.48 18.59
C ASN A 123 -11.53 -25.17 17.25
N ASN A 124 -12.51 -25.74 16.55
CA ASN A 124 -12.29 -26.49 15.31
C ASN A 124 -13.20 -25.96 14.20
N CYS A 125 -12.60 -25.30 13.22
CA CYS A 125 -13.28 -24.80 12.03
C CYS A 125 -13.61 -25.98 11.08
N PRO A 126 -14.84 -26.05 10.52
CA PRO A 126 -15.23 -27.13 9.61
C PRO A 126 -14.48 -27.10 8.27
N ASP A 127 -14.06 -25.91 7.82
CA ASP A 127 -13.31 -25.68 6.58
C ASP A 127 -11.80 -25.52 6.85
N TRP A 128 -11.32 -26.06 7.97
CA TRP A 128 -9.90 -26.06 8.30
C TRP A 128 -9.14 -27.04 7.41
N GLU A 129 -8.11 -26.53 6.74
CA GLU A 129 -7.23 -27.33 5.88
C GLU A 129 -5.77 -27.03 6.19
N LYS A 130 -4.91 -28.03 5.97
CA LYS A 130 -3.46 -27.94 6.17
C LYS A 130 -2.78 -28.41 4.89
N GLU A 131 -1.72 -27.72 4.49
CA GLU A 131 -0.78 -28.22 3.47
C GLU A 131 0.04 -29.43 3.96
#